data_AF-A0A2N5AE78-F1
#
_entry.id   AF-A0A2N5AE78-F1
#
_cell.length_a   1.000
_cell.length_b   1.000
_cell.length_c   1.000
_cell.angle_alpha   90.00
_cell.angle_beta   90.00
_cell.angle_gamma   90.00
#
_symmetry.space_group_name_H-M   'P 1'
#
loop_
_entity.id
_entity.type
_entity.pdbx_description
1 polymer ?
#
loop_
_entity_poly.entity_id
_entity_poly.type
_entity_poly.pdbx_seq_one_letter_code
_entity_poly.pdbx_strand_id
1 'polypeptide(L)' 'LGLYAGASLTDRLLTVRFLSDDNLICQQVMRDVWQFLRPHLTGKSPVLPRIWLT' A
#
# COMPACT_ATOMS: atom_id res chain seq x y z
N LEU A 1 5.46 9.71 -13.20
CA LEU A 1 4.93 9.11 -11.95
C LEU A 1 4.28 10.12 -10.99
N GLY A 2 4.49 11.43 -11.11
CA GLY A 2 4.12 12.43 -10.08
C GLY A 2 2.69 12.97 -10.03
N LEU A 3 1.72 12.47 -10.83
CA LEU A 3 0.34 12.98 -10.82
C LEU A 3 -0.67 12.05 -10.12
N TYR A 4 -0.32 10.79 -9.90
CA TYR A 4 -1.28 9.73 -9.55
C TYR A 4 -0.89 8.95 -8.29
N ALA A 5 0.21 9.32 -7.62
CA ALA A 5 0.66 8.71 -6.39
C ALA A 5 1.07 9.78 -5.39
N GLY A 6 0.80 9.56 -4.11
CA GLY A 6 1.21 10.46 -3.03
C GLY A 6 1.36 9.73 -1.71
N ALA A 7 2.31 10.17 -0.89
CA ALA A 7 2.50 9.69 0.46
C ALA A 7 2.53 10.88 1.43
N SER A 8 1.85 10.75 2.56
CA SER A 8 1.83 11.78 3.60
C SER A 8 1.91 11.13 4.96
N LEU A 9 2.78 11.64 5.84
CA LEU A 9 2.89 11.21 7.22
C LEU A 9 2.19 12.24 8.10
N THR A 10 1.10 11.84 8.76
CA THR A 10 0.37 12.67 9.71
C THR A 10 0.59 12.09 11.11
N ASP A 11 1.27 12.84 11.97
CA ASP A 11 1.76 12.38 13.28
C ASP A 11 2.60 11.09 13.17
N ARG A 12 1.96 9.93 13.36
CA ARG A 12 2.57 8.59 13.27
C ARG A 12 1.85 7.68 12.28
N LEU A 13 1.00 8.24 11.42
CA LEU A 13 0.21 7.52 10.43
C LEU A 13 0.70 7.85 9.02
N LEU A 14 1.33 6.87 8.37
CA LEU A 14 1.68 6.95 6.96
C LEU A 14 0.47 6.64 6.11
N THR A 15 0.05 7.60 5.28
CA THR A 15 -1.02 7.44 4.30
C THR A 15 -0.42 7.42 2.90
N VAL A 16 -0.64 6.35 2.15
CA VAL A 16 -0.25 6.22 0.74
C VAL A 16 -1.52 6.21 -0.11
N ARG A 17 -1.56 7.07 -1.14
CA ARG A 17 -2.68 7.22 -2.07
C ARG A 17 -2.18 6.95 -3.49
N PHE A 18 -2.96 6.19 -4.24
CA PHE A 18 -2.70 5.89 -5.64
C PHE A 18 -4.01 5.98 -6.42
N LEU A 19 -3.97 6.57 -7.61
CA LEU A 19 -5.11 6.74 -8.50
C LEU A 19 -4.77 6.12 -9.85
N SER A 20 -5.63 5.26 -10.37
CA SER A 20 -5.52 4.71 -11.73
C SER A 20 -6.92 4.51 -12.30
N ASP A 21 -6.98 4.51 -13.63
CA ASP A 21 -8.09 4.10 -14.46
C ASP A 21 -8.33 2.58 -14.47
N ASP A 22 -7.38 1.78 -13.99
CA ASP A 22 -7.49 0.33 -13.87
C ASP A 22 -7.47 -0.13 -12.40
N ASN A 23 -8.55 -0.80 -12.00
CA ASN A 23 -8.68 -1.36 -10.66
C ASN A 23 -7.67 -2.46 -10.34
N LEU A 24 -7.24 -3.25 -11.34
CA LEU A 24 -6.23 -4.28 -11.16
C LEU A 24 -4.87 -3.67 -10.81
N ILE A 25 -4.52 -2.55 -11.46
CA ILE A 25 -3.30 -1.80 -11.14
C ILE A 25 -3.39 -1.22 -9.74
N CYS A 26 -4.52 -0.60 -9.37
CA CYS A 26 -4.74 -0.10 -8.00
C CYS A 26 -4.57 -1.20 -6.96
N GLN A 27 -5.16 -2.38 -7.18
CA GLN A 27 -5.01 -3.51 -6.26
C GLN A 27 -3.57 -3.99 -6.18
N GLN A 28 -2.88 -4.14 -7.31
CA GLN A 28 -1.50 -4.59 -7.33
C GLN A 28 -0.58 -3.62 -6.56
N VAL A 29 -0.70 -2.32 -6.82
CA VAL A 29 0.09 -1.29 -6.12
C VAL A 29 -0.16 -1.32 -4.62
N MET A 30 -1.42 -1.47 -4.17
CA MET A 30 -1.72 -1.57 -2.74
C MET A 30 -1.11 -2.84 -2.11
N ARG A 31 -1.11 -3.97 -2.83
CA ARG A 31 -0.44 -5.22 -2.43
C ARG A 31 1.06 -5.04 -2.28
N ASP A 32 1.70 -4.42 -3.26
CA ASP A 32 3.14 -4.18 -3.27
C ASP A 32 3.56 -3.26 -2.12
N VAL A 33 2.84 -2.14 -1.92
CA VAL A 33 3.07 -1.20 -0.81
C VAL A 33 2.96 -1.90 0.54
N TRP A 34 1.92 -2.72 0.73
CA TRP A 34 1.73 -3.45 1.98
C TRP A 34 2.83 -4.48 2.23
N GLN A 35 3.13 -5.32 1.24
CA GLN A 35 4.16 -6.36 1.36
C GLN A 35 5.53 -5.75 1.62
N PHE A 36 5.84 -4.61 1.01
CA PHE A 36 7.06 -3.87 1.27
C PHE A 36 7.10 -3.29 2.69
N LEU A 37 6.04 -2.63 3.14
CA LEU A 37 6.03 -1.95 4.45
C LEU A 37 5.89 -2.89 5.65
N ARG A 38 5.16 -4.01 5.51
CA ARG A 38 4.82 -4.89 6.64
C ARG A 38 6.05 -5.40 7.41
N PRO A 39 7.13 -5.89 6.78
CA PRO A 39 8.34 -6.29 7.50
C PRO A 39 8.97 -5.14 8.28
N HIS A 40 9.02 -3.95 7.69
CA HIS A 40 9.61 -2.75 8.29
C HIS A 40 8.80 -2.22 9.47
N LEU A 41 7.47 -2.33 9.42
CA LEU A 41 6.57 -1.83 10.45
C LEU A 41 6.29 -2.83 11.58
N THR A 42 6.34 -4.14 11.29
CA THR A 42 5.87 -5.19 12.21
C THR A 42 6.90 -6.28 12.51
N GLY A 43 8.01 -6.35 11.78
CA GLY A 43 8.98 -7.44 11.87
C GLY A 43 8.47 -8.80 11.36
N LYS A 44 7.35 -8.83 10.63
CA LYS A 44 6.70 -10.06 10.15
C LYS A 44 6.84 -10.19 8.63
N SER A 45 6.76 -11.43 8.11
CA SER A 45 6.92 -11.76 6.69
C SER A 45 5.99 -10.98 5.73
N PRO A 46 6.34 -10.76 4.45
CA PRO A 46 5.56 -9.94 3.53
C PRO A 46 4.31 -10.65 2.96
N VAL A 47 3.34 -10.94 3.82
CA VAL A 47 2.05 -11.57 3.43
C VAL A 47 0.98 -10.53 3.17
N LEU A 48 0.02 -10.85 2.30
CA LEU A 48 -1.15 -10.00 2.05
C LEU A 48 -2.04 -9.87 3.30
N PRO A 49 -2.75 -8.74 3.48
CA PRO A 49 -3.74 -8.62 4.54
C PRO A 49 -4.92 -9.55 4.27
N ARG A 50 -5.41 -10.23 5.32
CA ARG A 50 -6.57 -11.14 5.20
C ARG A 50 -7.82 -10.44 4.66
N ILE A 51 -8.00 -9.16 4.97
CA ILE A 51 -9.13 -8.33 4.52
C ILE A 51 -9.16 -8.12 3.00
N TRP A 52 -8.10 -8.47 2.26
CA TRP A 52 -8.03 -8.37 0.80
C TRP A 52 -8.19 -9.73 0.09
N LEU A 53 -8.55 -10.78 0.85
CA LEU A 53 -8.77 -12.14 0.35
C LEU A 53 -10.26 -12.54 0.33
N THR A 54 -11.15 -11.66 0.81
CA THR A 54 -12.62 -11.80 0.80
C THR A 54 -13.22 -10.78 -0.15
#